data_AF-A0ABD6DHR2-F1
#
_entry.id   AF-A0ABD6DHR2-F1
#
_cell.length_a   1.000
_cell.length_b   1.000
_cell.length_c   1.000
_cell.angle_alpha   90.00
_cell.angle_beta   90.00
_cell.angle_gamma   90.00
#
_symmetry.space_group_name_H-M   'P 1'
#
loop_
_entity.id
_entity.type
_entity.pdbx_description
1 polymer ?
#
loop_
_entity_poly.entity_id
_entity_poly.type
_entity_poly.pdbx_seq_one_letter_code
_entity_poly.pdbx_strand_id
1 'polypeptide(L)' 'MAGDFIRVRCNDCENEQIVFGNASTTVNCAVCGTTLATPTGGKAEIPHEVVETVDAR' A
#
# COMPACT_ATOMS: atom_id res chain seq x y z
N MET A 1 -9.06 -8.70 -13.03
CA MET A 1 -7.74 -8.04 -12.99
C MET A 1 -7.10 -8.48 -11.70
N ALA A 2 -6.01 -9.23 -11.77
CA ALA A 2 -5.27 -9.58 -10.55
C ALA A 2 -4.69 -8.30 -9.95
N GLY A 3 -4.58 -8.28 -8.62
CA GLY A 3 -4.00 -7.14 -7.92
C GLY A 3 -2.49 -7.30 -7.86
N ASP A 4 -1.78 -6.19 -8.09
CA ASP A 4 -0.32 -6.16 -8.00
C ASP A 4 0.09 -6.00 -6.53
N PHE A 5 1.23 -6.59 -6.16
CA PHE A 5 1.88 -6.26 -4.89
C PHE A 5 2.82 -5.08 -5.12
N ILE A 6 2.67 -4.03 -4.32
CA ILE A 6 3.47 -2.83 -4.44
C ILE A 6 4.17 -2.51 -3.12
N ARG A 7 5.39 -1.98 -3.19
CA ARG A 7 6.12 -1.47 -2.04
C ARG A 7 5.80 0.01 -1.88
N VAL A 8 5.29 0.36 -0.71
CA VAL A 8 4.93 1.73 -0.33
C VAL A 8 5.87 2.18 0.76
N ARG A 9 6.45 3.37 0.61
CA ARG A 9 7.23 4.05 1.64
C ARG A 9 6.34 5.00 2.42
N CYS A 10 6.33 4.84 3.74
CA CYS A 10 5.62 5.74 4.64
C CYS A 10 6.37 7.09 4.73
N ASN A 11 5.67 8.19 4.47
CA ASN A 11 6.29 9.53 4.52
C ASN A 11 6.58 10.02 5.95
N ASP A 12 5.95 9.43 6.98
CA ASP A 12 6.10 9.86 8.37
C ASP A 12 7.28 9.21 9.10
N CYS A 13 7.56 7.94 8.80
CA CYS A 13 8.56 7.13 9.52
C CYS A 13 9.56 6.41 8.60
N GLU A 14 9.51 6.72 7.30
CA GLU A 14 10.38 6.15 6.24
C GLU A 14 10.29 4.62 6.10
N ASN A 15 9.36 3.98 6.81
CA ASN A 15 9.18 2.54 6.75
C ASN A 15 8.64 2.11 5.39
N GLU A 16 9.29 1.11 4.77
CA GLU A 16 8.85 0.50 3.53
C GLU A 16 8.04 -0.76 3.81
N GLN A 17 6.84 -0.84 3.24
CA GLN A 17 5.92 -1.96 3.44
C GLN A 17 5.35 -2.43 2.11
N ILE A 18 5.24 -3.75 1.95
CA ILE A 18 4.57 -4.34 0.79
C ILE A 18 3.06 -4.37 1.08
N VAL A 19 2.28 -3.79 0.18
CA VAL A 19 0.84 -3.66 0.26
C VAL A 19 0.20 -4.23 -1.00
N PHE A 20 -0.97 -4.85 -0.86
CA PHE A 20 -1.72 -5.34 -2.00
C PHE A 20 -2.47 -4.17 -2.67
N GLY A 21 -2.24 -3.96 -3.97
CA GLY A 21 -2.79 -2.84 -4.72
C GLY A 21 -4.32 -2.83 -4.82
N ASN A 22 -4.99 -3.96 -4.59
CA ASN A 22 -6.45 -4.08 -4.46
C ASN A 22 -6.87 -4.42 -3.02
N ALA A 23 -6.21 -3.83 -2.02
CA ALA A 23 -6.56 -4.05 -0.62
C ALA A 23 -8.07 -3.81 -0.39
N SER A 24 -8.76 -4.79 0.20
CA SER A 24 -10.19 -4.70 0.57
C SER A 24 -10.39 -4.18 2.00
N THR A 25 -9.31 -3.88 2.70
CA THR A 25 -9.30 -3.34 4.07
C THR A 25 -8.28 -2.21 4.17
N THR A 26 -8.46 -1.32 5.14
CA THR A 26 -7.49 -0.26 5.42
C THR A 26 -6.19 -0.88 5.91
N VAL A 27 -5.07 -0.53 5.26
CA VAL A 27 -3.75 -0.99 5.64
C VAL A 27 -3.02 0.14 6.35
N ASN A 28 -2.58 -0.14 7.57
CA ASN A 28 -1.82 0.81 8.39
C ASN A 28 -0.34 0.42 8.39
N CYS A 29 0.52 1.43 8.50
CA CYS A 29 1.95 1.25 8.66
C CYS A 29 2.21 0.46 9.95
N ALA A 30 2.99 -0.61 9.85
CA ALA A 30 3.31 -1.46 11.01
C ALA A 30 4.18 -0.77 12.07
N VAL A 31 4.78 0.39 11.73
CA VAL A 31 5.69 1.12 12.62
C VAL A 31 4.97 2.27 13.32
N CYS A 32 4.39 3.22 12.56
CA CYS A 32 3.76 4.42 13.11
C CYS A 32 2.23 4.35 13.21
N GLY A 33 1.59 3.38 12.55
CA GLY A 33 0.13 3.27 12.49
C GLY A 33 -0.57 4.19 11.48
N THR A 34 0.15 5.03 10.72
CA THR A 34 -0.44 5.86 9.66
C THR A 34 -1.11 4.97 8.60
N THR A 35 -2.30 5.37 8.12
CA THR A 35 -2.98 4.71 7.00
C THR A 35 -2.14 4.78 5.73
N LEU A 36 -1.69 3.63 5.21
CA LEU A 36 -0.93 3.50 3.97
C LEU A 36 -1.82 3.24 2.76
N ALA A 37 -2.92 2.49 2.93
CA ALA A 37 -3.85 2.20 1.86
C ALA A 37 -5.31 2.19 2.33
N THR A 38 -6.21 2.76 1.52
CA THR A 38 -7.65 2.82 1.75
C THR A 38 -8.41 2.05 0.67
N PRO A 39 -9.32 1.13 1.00
CA PRO A 39 -10.08 0.37 0.01
C PRO A 39 -11.13 1.24 -0.70
N THR A 40 -11.21 1.15 -2.03
CA THR A 40 -12.16 1.94 -2.85
C THR A 40 -13.15 1.05 -3.62
N GLY A 41 -13.13 -0.27 -3.41
CA GLY A 41 -13.90 -1.27 -4.19
C GLY A 41 -13.18 -1.80 -5.43
N GLY A 42 -12.04 -1.21 -5.79
CA GLY A 42 -11.12 -1.69 -6.84
C GLY A 42 -9.68 -1.57 -6.38
N LYS A 43 -8.88 -0.79 -7.13
CA LYS A 43 -7.51 -0.43 -6.71
C LYS A 43 -7.58 0.45 -5.46
N ALA A 44 -6.92 0.00 -4.39
CA ALA A 44 -6.80 0.75 -3.17
C ALA A 44 -6.13 2.11 -3.44
N GLU A 45 -6.62 3.13 -2.74
CA GLU A 45 -6.01 4.46 -2.75
C GLU A 45 -4.81 4.45 -1.81
N ILE A 46 -3.65 4.86 -2.32
CA ILE A 46 -2.39 4.83 -1.59
C ILE A 46 -1.80 6.25 -1.62
N PRO A 47 -2.04 7.06 -0.57
CA PRO A 47 -1.64 8.48 -0.54
C PRO A 47 -0.15 8.69 -0.20
N HIS A 48 0.68 7.67 -0.39
CA HIS A 48 2.11 7.66 -0.05
C HIS A 48 2.96 7.30 -1.27
N GLU A 49 4.28 7.42 -1.14
CA GLU A 49 5.20 7.11 -2.24
C GLU A 49 5.23 5.60 -2.53
N VAL A 50 4.92 5.22 -3.76
CA VAL A 50 5.07 3.84 -4.25
C VAL A 50 6.48 3.70 -4.83
N VAL A 51 7.31 2.91 -4.17
CA VAL A 51 8.73 2.72 -4.53
C VAL A 51 8.86 1.79 -5.73
N GLU A 52 8.18 0.64 -5.69
CA GLU A 52 8.26 -0.38 -6.75
C GLU A 52 7.03 -1.29 -6.75
N THR A 53 6.74 -1.89 -7.91
CA THR A 53 5.78 -3.00 -8.03
C THR A 53 6.55 -4.31 -7.92
N VAL A 54 6.28 -5.08 -6.86
CA VAL A 54 7.03 -6.28 -6.47
C VAL A 54 6.59 -7.51 -7.26
N ASP A 55 5.29 -7.64 -7.57
CA ASP A 55 4.76 -8.73 -8.39
C ASP A 55 3.56 -8.22 -9.19
N ALA A 56 3.67 -8.26 -10.52
CA ALA A 56 2.61 -7.95 -11.46
C ALA A 56 2.16 -9.25 -12.14
N ARG A 57 1.05 -9.82 -11.69
CA ARG A 57 0.55 -11.12 -12.17
C ARG A 57 -0.87 -11.05 -12.70
#